data_AF-A0A382D4M6-F1
#
_entry.id   AF-A0A382D4M6-F1
#
_cell.length_a   1.000
_cell.length_b   1.000
_cell.length_c   1.000
_cell.angle_alpha   90.00
_cell.angle_beta   90.00
_cell.angle_gamma   90.00
#
_symmetry.space_group_name_H-M   'P 1'
#
loop_
_entity.id
_entity.type
_entity.pdbx_description
1 polymer ?
#
loop_
_entity_poly.entity_id
_entity_poly.type
_entity_poly.pdbx_seq_one_letter_code
_entity_poly.pdbx_strand_id
1 'polypeptide(L)'
;MIKKNYLLITPAIAIFIFLFVFPFIYFFLISLWKIKFYKLIRDYNLINYNKAIFNYVEIFFTTYSVSIPVAIITTIIGFYYSYLARFKTGRYGLVMIFIALITLFGGYLMKIYAWKTI
;
A
#
# COMPACT_ATOMS: atom_id res chain seq x y z
N MET A 1 1.55 -29.28 -24.49
CA MET A 1 2.68 -28.73 -23.69
C MET A 1 2.27 -27.71 -22.61
N ILE A 2 1.04 -27.15 -22.63
CA ILE A 2 0.62 -26.05 -21.72
C ILE A 2 0.16 -26.52 -20.32
N LYS A 3 -0.34 -27.76 -20.16
CA LYS A 3 -0.93 -28.24 -18.89
C LYS A 3 0.07 -28.48 -17.74
N LYS A 4 1.36 -28.70 -18.03
CA LYS A 4 2.36 -29.05 -17.00
C LYS A 4 2.84 -27.83 -16.18
N ASN A 5 2.67 -26.62 -16.71
CA ASN A 5 3.11 -25.38 -16.04
C ASN A 5 2.24 -25.01 -14.83
N TYR A 6 0.95 -25.32 -14.83
CA TYR A 6 0.06 -24.97 -13.72
C TYR A 6 0.41 -25.71 -12.43
N LEU A 7 0.88 -26.96 -12.52
CA LEU A 7 1.30 -27.78 -11.38
C LEU A 7 2.55 -27.23 -10.67
N LEU A 8 3.41 -26.49 -11.38
CA LEU A 8 4.61 -25.90 -10.80
C LEU A 8 4.31 -24.58 -10.07
N ILE A 9 3.26 -23.86 -10.48
CA ILE A 9 2.87 -22.57 -9.92
C ILE A 9 1.82 -22.75 -8.80
N THR A 10 1.09 -23.86 -8.77
CA THR A 10 0.10 -24.19 -7.73
C THR A 10 0.61 -24.01 -6.28
N PRO A 11 1.80 -24.49 -5.86
CA PRO A 11 2.24 -24.27 -4.48
C PRO A 11 2.48 -22.80 -4.16
N ALA A 12 3.04 -22.02 -5.10
CA ALA A 12 3.23 -20.59 -4.91
C ALA A 12 1.89 -19.86 -4.80
N ILE A 13 0.96 -20.14 -5.72
CA ILE A 13 -0.39 -19.56 -5.68
C ILE A 13 -1.11 -19.92 -4.38
N ALA A 14 -1.02 -21.17 -3.93
CA ALA A 14 -1.65 -21.61 -2.68
C ALA A 14 -1.12 -20.81 -1.49
N ILE A 15 0.20 -20.60 -1.40
CA ILE A 15 0.81 -19.79 -0.34
C ILE A 15 0.33 -18.34 -0.42
N PHE A 16 0.32 -17.72 -1.61
CA PHE A 16 -0.15 -16.33 -1.76
C PHE A 16 -1.64 -16.18 -1.42
N ILE A 17 -2.49 -17.12 -1.86
CA ILE A 17 -3.91 -17.10 -1.52
C ILE A 17 -4.08 -17.24 -0.01
N PHE A 18 -3.39 -18.19 0.62
CA PHE A 18 -3.52 -18.44 2.05
C PHE A 18 -3.02 -17.27 2.91
N LEU A 19 -1.89 -16.66 2.55
CA LEU A 19 -1.28 -15.59 3.36
C LEU A 19 -1.85 -14.21 3.10
N PHE A 20 -2.33 -13.93 1.89
CA PHE A 20 -2.84 -12.60 1.55
C PHE A 20 -4.36 -12.62 1.37
N VAL A 21 -4.86 -13.44 0.46
CA VAL A 21 -6.28 -13.41 0.09
C VAL A 21 -7.19 -13.84 1.24
N PHE A 22 -6.82 -14.92 1.94
CA PHE A 22 -7.65 -15.47 3.01
C PHE A 22 -7.82 -14.50 4.21
N PRO A 23 -6.78 -13.83 4.73
CA PRO A 23 -6.95 -12.78 5.72
C PRO A 23 -7.83 -11.62 5.25
N PHE A 24 -7.72 -11.18 3.99
CA PHE A 24 -8.58 -10.12 3.46
C PHE A 24 -10.04 -10.55 3.41
N ILE A 25 -10.33 -11.78 2.99
CA ILE A 25 -11.69 -12.35 3.03
C ILE A 25 -12.21 -12.37 4.48
N TYR A 26 -11.37 -12.80 5.42
CA TYR A 26 -11.73 -12.85 6.83
C TYR A 26 -12.06 -11.44 7.39
N PHE A 27 -11.23 -10.43 7.10
CA PHE A 27 -11.50 -9.05 7.49
C PHE A 27 -12.75 -8.49 6.83
N PHE A 28 -13.00 -8.84 5.56
CA PHE A 28 -14.22 -8.44 4.86
C PHE A 28 -15.47 -9.04 5.53
N LEU A 29 -15.43 -10.31 5.93
CA LEU A 29 -16.53 -10.95 6.67
C LEU A 29 -16.74 -10.30 8.04
N ILE A 30 -15.66 -9.97 8.77
CA ILE A 30 -15.75 -9.26 10.05
C ILE A 30 -16.36 -7.86 9.87
N SER A 31 -16.03 -7.15 8.80
CA SER A 31 -16.56 -5.82 8.51
C SER A 31 -18.10 -5.79 8.44
N LEU A 32 -18.70 -6.88 7.96
CA LEU A 32 -20.15 -7.08 7.88
C LEU A 32 -20.81 -7.40 9.22
N TRP A 33 -20.03 -7.79 10.23
CA TRP A 33 -20.54 -8.15 11.55
C TRP A 33 -20.57 -6.95 12.49
N LYS A 34 -21.54 -6.93 13.40
CA LYS A 34 -21.74 -5.82 14.34
C LYS A 34 -20.95 -6.02 15.63
N ILE A 35 -20.28 -4.98 16.11
CA ILE A 35 -19.71 -4.95 17.45
C ILE A 35 -20.71 -4.25 18.39
N LYS A 36 -21.18 -4.95 19.42
CA LYS A 36 -22.05 -4.39 20.47
C LYS A 36 -21.47 -4.78 21.83
N PHE A 37 -21.21 -3.80 22.70
CA PHE A 37 -20.60 -4.01 24.03
C PHE A 37 -19.32 -4.86 23.98
N TYR A 38 -18.40 -4.54 23.06
CA TYR A 38 -17.14 -5.28 22.86
C TYR A 38 -17.29 -6.77 22.49
N LYS A 39 -18.50 -7.22 22.14
CA LYS A 39 -18.75 -8.56 21.61
C LYS A 39 -19.06 -8.49 20.12
N LEU A 40 -18.45 -9.39 19.36
CA LEU A 40 -18.69 -9.57 17.94
C LEU A 40 -19.98 -10.39 17.76
N ILE A 41 -21.01 -9.76 17.22
CA ILE A 41 -22.28 -10.41 16.91
C ILE A 41 -22.30 -10.70 15.41
N ARG A 42 -22.40 -11.98 15.05
CA ARG A 42 -22.51 -12.46 13.67
C ARG A 42 -23.91 -12.15 13.14
N ASP A 43 -24.15 -10.89 12.86
CA ASP A 43 -25.35 -10.37 12.23
C ASP A 43 -24.91 -9.56 11.01
N TYR A 44 -25.44 -9.89 9.83
CA TYR A 44 -25.05 -9.25 8.58
C TYR A 44 -25.71 -7.89 8.49
N ASN A 45 -24.93 -6.82 8.67
CA ASN A 45 -25.47 -5.47 8.69
C ASN A 45 -24.49 -4.44 8.11
N LEU A 46 -25.04 -3.40 7.47
CA LEU A 46 -24.30 -2.27 6.90
C LEU A 46 -24.18 -1.07 7.86
N ILE A 47 -24.65 -1.17 9.10
CA ILE A 47 -24.54 -0.09 10.11
C ILE A 47 -23.10 0.39 10.28
N ASN A 48 -22.12 -0.51 10.26
CA ASN A 48 -20.70 -0.13 10.39
C ASN A 48 -20.24 0.76 9.23
N TYR A 49 -20.72 0.50 8.01
CA TYR A 49 -20.40 1.30 6.83
C TYR A 49 -21.04 2.69 6.91
N ASN A 50 -22.30 2.79 7.35
CA ASN A 50 -22.92 4.10 7.59
C ASN A 50 -22.11 4.91 8.61
N LYS A 51 -21.72 4.29 9.73
CA LYS A 51 -20.86 4.95 10.73
C LYS A 51 -19.50 5.33 10.14
N ALA A 52 -18.89 4.46 9.34
CA ALA A 52 -17.61 4.72 8.72
C ALA A 52 -17.66 5.92 7.76
N ILE A 53 -18.71 5.99 6.93
CA ILE A 53 -18.92 7.10 6.00
C ILE A 53 -19.16 8.39 6.79
N PHE A 54 -20.17 8.45 7.66
CA PHE A 54 -20.52 9.73 8.28
C PHE A 54 -19.51 10.23 9.32
N ASN A 55 -18.80 9.34 10.02
CA ASN A 55 -17.89 9.75 11.10
C ASN A 55 -16.44 9.95 10.67
N TYR A 56 -16.01 9.40 9.52
CA TYR A 56 -14.60 9.43 9.09
C TYR A 56 -14.39 10.10 7.72
N VAL A 57 -15.44 10.70 7.13
CA VAL A 57 -15.34 11.43 5.86
C VAL A 57 -14.34 12.59 5.92
N GLU A 58 -14.23 13.29 7.05
CA GLU A 58 -13.24 14.37 7.19
C GLU A 58 -11.80 13.84 7.05
N ILE A 59 -11.47 12.78 7.78
CA ILE A 59 -10.15 12.13 7.72
C ILE A 59 -9.86 11.63 6.29
N PHE A 60 -10.88 11.08 5.62
CA PHE A 60 -10.78 10.68 4.22
C PHE A 60 -10.37 11.86 3.33
N PHE A 61 -11.07 13.00 3.43
CA PHE A 61 -10.74 14.18 2.65
C PHE A 61 -9.37 14.76 2.98
N THR A 62 -8.99 14.83 4.25
CA THR A 62 -7.66 15.32 4.66
C THR A 62 -6.56 14.43 4.08
N THR A 63 -6.74 13.11 4.13
CA THR A 63 -5.76 12.16 3.59
C THR A 63 -5.60 12.34 2.09
N TYR A 64 -6.70 12.39 1.33
CA TYR A 64 -6.65 12.56 -0.12
C TYR A 64 -6.10 13.94 -0.54
N SER A 65 -6.45 14.98 0.21
CA SER A 65 -5.97 16.35 -0.05
C SER A 65 -4.46 16.46 0.07
N VAL A 66 -3.84 15.66 0.94
CA VAL A 66 -2.38 15.60 1.06
C VAL A 66 -1.78 14.59 0.09
N SER A 67 -2.37 13.41 -0.07
CA SER A 67 -1.77 12.32 -0.86
C SER A 67 -1.76 12.61 -2.36
N ILE A 68 -2.80 13.27 -2.90
CA ILE A 68 -2.90 13.54 -4.34
C ILE A 68 -1.78 14.50 -4.80
N PRO A 69 -1.60 15.69 -4.21
CA PRO A 69 -0.50 16.58 -4.58
C PRO A 69 0.87 15.91 -4.40
N VAL A 70 1.06 15.19 -3.30
CA VAL A 70 2.32 14.45 -3.05
C VAL A 70 2.56 13.41 -4.14
N ALA A 71 1.56 12.63 -4.55
CA ALA A 71 1.68 11.66 -5.62
C ALA A 71 2.06 12.33 -6.96
N ILE A 72 1.42 13.44 -7.30
CA ILE A 72 1.73 14.18 -8.54
C ILE A 72 3.16 14.71 -8.51
N ILE A 73 3.54 15.41 -7.43
CA ILE A 73 4.87 16.01 -7.27
C ILE A 73 5.96 14.93 -7.32
N THR A 74 5.79 13.85 -6.54
CA THR A 74 6.76 12.74 -6.51
C THR A 74 6.85 12.01 -7.85
N THR A 75 5.75 11.87 -8.57
CA THR A 75 5.75 11.29 -9.92
C THR A 75 6.53 12.16 -10.90
N ILE A 76 6.29 13.48 -10.92
CA ILE A 76 7.03 14.42 -11.79
C ILE A 76 8.52 14.38 -11.47
N ILE A 77 8.88 14.48 -10.19
CA ILE A 77 10.28 14.42 -9.75
C ILE A 77 10.91 13.07 -10.11
N GLY A 78 10.21 11.97 -9.87
CA GLY A 78 10.67 10.62 -10.18
C GLY A 78 10.92 10.42 -11.68
N PHE A 79 10.00 10.89 -12.53
CA PHE A 79 10.18 10.85 -13.98
C PHE A 79 11.38 11.68 -14.41
N TYR A 80 11.51 12.91 -13.93
CA TYR A 80 12.64 13.77 -14.25
C TYR A 80 13.97 13.14 -13.81
N TYR A 81 14.01 12.58 -12.59
CA TYR A 81 15.18 11.89 -12.05
C TYR A 81 15.56 10.68 -12.90
N SER A 82 14.58 9.85 -13.28
CA SER A 82 14.81 8.67 -14.13
C SER A 82 15.33 9.05 -15.52
N TYR A 83 14.82 10.16 -16.09
CA TYR A 83 15.29 10.71 -17.35
C TYR A 83 16.76 11.15 -17.27
N LEU A 84 17.11 11.90 -16.22
CA LEU A 84 18.50 12.33 -15.99
C LEU A 84 19.44 11.14 -15.84
N ALA A 85 19.09 10.19 -14.96
CA ALA A 85 19.87 9.00 -14.68
C ALA A 85 20.12 8.15 -15.94
N ARG A 86 19.14 8.09 -16.85
CA ARG A 86 19.25 7.29 -18.07
C ARG A 86 19.96 8.01 -19.22
N PHE A 87 19.68 9.29 -19.43
CA PHE A 87 20.05 9.98 -20.67
C PHE A 87 21.06 11.12 -20.51
N LYS A 88 21.26 11.67 -19.32
CA LYS A 88 22.07 12.89 -19.14
C LYS A 88 23.33 12.69 -18.29
N THR A 89 23.40 11.69 -17.42
CA THR A 89 24.48 11.61 -16.41
C THR A 89 25.60 10.60 -16.69
N GLY A 90 25.57 9.90 -17.83
CA GLY A 90 26.67 9.02 -18.27
C GLY A 90 27.12 8.04 -17.18
N ARG A 91 28.40 8.12 -16.78
CA ARG A 91 28.99 7.26 -15.72
C ARG A 91 28.31 7.38 -14.35
N TYR A 92 27.65 8.50 -14.06
CA TYR A 92 27.00 8.75 -12.77
C TYR A 92 25.56 8.24 -12.71
N GLY A 93 24.98 7.75 -13.82
CA GLY A 93 23.62 7.21 -13.83
C GLY A 93 23.43 6.05 -12.85
N LEU A 94 24.45 5.21 -12.68
CA LEU A 94 24.42 4.07 -11.75
C LEU A 94 24.39 4.54 -10.28
N VAL A 95 25.13 5.61 -9.95
CA VAL A 95 25.11 6.23 -8.62
C VAL A 95 23.73 6.83 -8.33
N MET A 96 23.10 7.48 -9.31
CA MET A 96 21.74 8.01 -9.15
C MET A 96 20.73 6.89 -8.86
N ILE A 97 20.77 5.80 -9.63
CA ILE A 97 19.90 4.64 -9.36
C ILE A 97 20.16 4.06 -7.97
N PHE A 98 21.42 3.98 -7.55
CA PHE A 98 21.79 3.51 -6.21
C PHE A 98 21.20 4.40 -5.10
N ILE A 99 21.28 5.73 -5.25
CA ILE A 99 20.68 6.69 -4.30
C ILE A 99 19.15 6.49 -4.23
N ALA A 100 18.47 6.33 -5.36
CA ALA A 100 17.03 6.06 -5.36
C ALA A 100 16.71 4.74 -4.61
N LEU A 101 17.48 3.68 -4.87
CA LEU A 101 17.29 2.38 -4.23
C LEU A 101 17.54 2.41 -2.72
N ILE A 102 18.61 3.05 -2.24
CA ILE A 102 18.91 3.06 -0.80
C ILE A 102 17.81 3.79 -0.01
N THR A 103 17.21 4.83 -0.58
CA THR A 103 16.09 5.53 0.06
C THR A 103 14.82 4.67 0.17
N LEU A 104 14.66 3.65 -0.70
CA LEU A 104 13.53 2.74 -0.63
C LEU A 104 13.62 1.79 0.57
N PHE A 105 14.83 1.38 0.95
CA PHE A 105 15.06 0.43 2.05
C PHE A 105 14.91 1.05 3.46
N GLY A 106 14.81 2.37 3.58
CA GLY A 106 14.53 3.03 4.87
C GLY A 106 13.08 2.81 5.32
N GLY A 107 12.89 2.20 6.50
CA GLY A 107 11.56 1.97 7.08
C GLY A 107 10.78 3.26 7.31
N TYR A 108 9.46 3.22 7.14
CA TYR A 108 8.63 4.42 7.20
C TYR A 108 8.75 5.17 8.54
N LEU A 109 8.85 4.44 9.65
CA LEU A 109 9.02 5.01 10.99
C LEU A 109 10.32 5.81 11.09
N MET A 110 11.44 5.26 10.60
CA MET A 110 12.73 5.94 10.59
C MET A 110 12.65 7.27 9.83
N LYS A 111 11.97 7.29 8.69
CA LYS A 111 11.77 8.50 7.89
C LYS A 111 10.94 9.54 8.64
N ILE A 112 9.84 9.14 9.28
CA ILE A 112 9.00 10.07 10.07
C ILE A 112 9.79 10.64 11.25
N TYR A 113 10.53 9.80 11.98
CA TYR A 113 11.33 10.27 13.12
C TYR A 113 12.43 11.24 12.71
N ALA A 114 13.15 10.96 11.62
CA ALA A 114 14.19 11.84 11.11
C ALA A 114 13.64 13.24 10.74
N TRP A 115 12.45 13.31 10.15
CA TRP A 115 11.79 14.58 9.85
C TRP A 115 11.30 15.32 11.09
N LYS A 116 10.91 14.59 12.14
CA LYS A 116 10.47 15.19 13.40
C LYS A 116 11.63 15.74 14.24
N THR A 117 12.85 15.25 14.01
CA THR A 117 14.07 15.69 14.71
C THR A 117 14.77 16.88 14.05
N ILE A 118 14.47 17.17 12.78
CA ILE A 118 14.94 18.38 12.06
C ILE A 118 13.98 19.52 12.38
#